data_AF-A0A3A4V2S0-F1
#
_entry.id   AF-A0A3A4V2S0-F1
#
_cell.length_a   1.000
_cell.length_b   1.000
_cell.length_c   1.000
_cell.angle_alpha   90.00
_cell.angle_beta   90.00
_cell.angle_gamma   90.00
#
_symmetry.space_group_name_H-M   'P 1'
#
loop_
_entity.id
_entity.type
_entity.pdbx_description
1 polymer ?
#
loop_
_entity_poly.entity_id
_entity_poly.type
_entity_poly.pdbx_seq_one_letter_code
_entity_poly.pdbx_strand_id
1 'polypeptide(L)'
;MKTFGKADEFYRARVITTSAEETAEFKWREDILYHSDEEDQAKLSNTYRIELVELDSNNKLILKSLQNLEQAKLMLATIQDDLAELTKNEFDLKYLEENTD
;
A
#
# COMPACT_ATOMS: atom_id res chain seq x y z
N MET A 1 30.93 2.99 13.35
CA MET A 1 30.32 2.21 14.46
C MET A 1 28.95 1.80 13.95
N LYS A 2 28.75 0.52 13.59
CA LYS A 2 27.47 0.02 13.03
C LYS A 2 26.45 -0.02 14.18
N THR A 3 25.46 0.86 14.15
CA THR A 3 24.36 0.88 15.11
C THR A 3 23.46 -0.32 14.82
N PHE A 4 23.61 -1.38 15.61
CA PHE A 4 22.72 -2.55 15.59
C PHE A 4 21.51 -2.26 16.48
N GLY A 5 20.66 -1.34 16.01
CA GLY A 5 19.34 -1.13 16.59
C GLY A 5 18.31 -2.07 15.95
N LYS A 6 17.18 -2.25 16.64
CA LYS A 6 16.04 -2.97 16.08
C LYS A 6 15.43 -2.17 14.94
N ALA A 7 14.81 -2.84 13.97
CA ALA A 7 14.23 -2.17 12.81
C ALA A 7 13.08 -1.22 13.19
N ASP A 8 12.37 -1.49 14.29
CA ASP A 8 11.36 -0.59 14.87
C ASP A 8 11.94 0.73 15.41
N GLU A 9 13.25 0.87 15.59
CA GLU A 9 13.86 2.16 15.94
C GLU A 9 14.01 3.06 14.71
N PHE A 10 13.97 2.49 13.49
CA PHE A 10 14.22 3.20 12.23
C PHE A 10 12.99 3.31 11.34
N TYR A 11 12.06 2.36 11.42
CA TYR A 11 10.94 2.29 10.49
C TYR A 11 9.57 2.15 11.16
N ARG A 12 8.54 2.58 10.43
CA ARG A 12 7.12 2.33 10.74
C ARG A 12 6.41 1.81 9.51
N ALA A 13 5.58 0.79 9.66
CA ALA A 13 4.75 0.27 8.59
C ALA A 13 3.28 0.71 8.76
N ARG A 14 2.61 1.02 7.65
CA ARG A 14 1.17 1.31 7.63
C ARG A 14 0.51 0.83 6.34
N VAL A 15 -0.79 0.59 6.40
CA VAL A 15 -1.62 0.35 5.20
C VAL A 15 -2.32 1.65 4.83
N ILE A 16 -2.24 2.01 3.56
CA ILE A 16 -3.01 3.09 2.96
C ILE A 16 -4.01 2.53 1.96
N THR A 17 -5.20 3.10 1.91
CA THR A 17 -6.23 2.76 0.91
C THR A 17 -6.18 3.81 -0.19
N THR A 18 -6.03 3.37 -1.44
CA THR A 18 -6.12 4.22 -2.62
C THR A 18 -7.29 3.70 -3.46
N SER A 19 -8.33 4.51 -3.62
CA SER A 19 -9.41 4.22 -4.57
C SER A 19 -9.00 4.75 -5.94
N ALA A 20 -8.95 3.88 -6.94
CA ALA A 20 -8.95 4.33 -8.32
C ALA A 20 -10.42 4.54 -8.72
N GLU A 21 -10.81 5.80 -8.91
CA GLU A 21 -12.00 6.11 -9.70
C GLU A 21 -11.63 5.75 -11.15
N GLU A 22 -12.09 4.59 -11.63
CA GLU A 22 -12.22 4.42 -13.07
C GLU A 22 -13.22 5.49 -13.51
N THR A 23 -12.73 6.56 -14.12
CA THR A 23 -13.58 7.50 -14.83
C THR A 23 -14.34 6.68 -15.84
N ALA A 24 -15.60 6.39 -15.54
CA ALA A 24 -16.56 5.97 -16.53
C ALA A 24 -16.46 7.02 -17.64
N GLU A 25 -15.98 6.63 -18.81
CA GLU A 25 -16.05 7.49 -19.98
C GLU A 25 -17.53 7.81 -20.17
N PHE A 26 -17.93 9.03 -19.79
CA PHE A 26 -19.24 9.57 -20.12
C PHE A 26 -19.32 9.68 -21.64
N LYS A 27 -19.68 8.56 -22.30
CA LYS A 27 -20.07 8.57 -23.70
C LYS A 27 -21.44 9.20 -23.75
N TRP A 28 -21.47 10.52 -23.92
CA TRP A 28 -22.66 11.26 -24.29
C TRP A 28 -23.24 10.61 -25.55
N ARG A 29 -24.24 9.75 -25.37
CA ARG A 29 -25.02 9.26 -26.50
C ARG A 29 -26.22 10.17 -26.67
N GLU A 30 -26.29 10.82 -27.83
CA GLU A 30 -27.35 11.76 -28.18
C GLU A 30 -28.71 11.09 -28.44
N ASP A 31 -28.79 9.75 -28.32
CA ASP A 31 -29.95 8.92 -28.70
C ASP A 31 -30.83 8.46 -27.53
N ILE A 32 -30.51 8.80 -26.27
CA ILE A 32 -31.24 8.31 -25.09
C ILE A 32 -31.88 9.48 -24.33
N LEU A 33 -33.22 9.52 -24.29
CA LEU A 33 -34.01 10.51 -23.53
C LEU A 33 -34.13 10.20 -22.02
N TYR A 34 -33.77 8.99 -21.61
CA TYR A 34 -33.77 8.57 -20.20
C TYR A 34 -32.68 7.52 -19.97
N HIS A 35 -31.84 7.73 -18.95
CA HIS A 35 -30.84 6.77 -18.49
C HIS A 35 -31.36 6.15 -17.20
N SER A 36 -31.45 4.82 -17.10
CA SER A 36 -31.69 4.16 -15.80
C SER A 36 -30.37 4.20 -15.03
N ASP A 37 -30.37 4.74 -13.82
CA ASP A 37 -29.20 4.89 -12.93
C ASP A 37 -28.52 3.56 -12.52
N GLU A 38 -28.91 2.43 -13.10
CA GLU A 38 -28.54 1.09 -12.64
C GLU A 38 -27.26 0.50 -13.28
N GLU A 39 -26.62 1.13 -14.28
CA GLU A 39 -25.47 0.51 -14.98
C GLU A 39 -24.11 1.24 -14.93
N ASP A 40 -23.98 2.38 -14.24
CA ASP A 40 -22.68 3.05 -14.05
C ASP A 40 -22.26 3.13 -12.58
N GLN A 41 -22.46 2.04 -11.82
CA GLN A 41 -21.70 1.85 -10.59
C GLN A 41 -20.28 1.47 -10.99
N ALA A 42 -19.48 2.48 -11.36
CA ALA A 42 -18.02 2.36 -11.43
C ALA A 42 -17.58 1.65 -10.16
N LYS A 43 -17.18 0.37 -10.28
CA LYS A 43 -16.69 -0.40 -9.15
C LYS A 43 -15.40 0.30 -8.71
N LEU A 44 -15.49 1.09 -7.65
CA LEU A 44 -14.32 1.67 -7.00
C LEU A 44 -13.37 0.52 -6.66
N SER A 45 -12.33 0.35 -7.46
CA SER A 45 -11.33 -0.66 -7.23
C SER A 45 -10.39 -0.11 -6.15
N ASN A 46 -10.65 -0.53 -4.92
CA ASN A 46 -9.81 -0.15 -3.79
C ASN A 46 -8.51 -0.95 -3.84
N THR A 47 -7.39 -0.25 -3.99
CA THR A 47 -6.05 -0.80 -3.84
C THR A 47 -5.51 -0.44 -2.46
N TYR A 48 -4.99 -1.43 -1.74
CA TYR A 48 -4.38 -1.28 -0.43
C TYR A 48 -2.86 -1.36 -0.59
N ARG A 49 -2.14 -0.30 -0.22
CA ARG A 49 -0.67 -0.26 -0.30
C ARG A 49 -0.07 -0.33 1.09
N ILE A 50 0.96 -1.14 1.24
CA ILE A 50 1.77 -1.20 2.45
C ILE A 50 2.93 -0.25 2.27
N GLU A 51 2.95 0.80 3.10
CA GLU A 51 4.02 1.79 3.12
C GLU A 51 4.94 1.54 4.31
N LEU A 52 6.25 1.62 4.05
CA LEU A 52 7.29 1.75 5.05
C LEU A 52 7.72 3.20 5.13
N VAL A 53 7.75 3.75 6.34
CA VAL A 53 8.17 5.12 6.62
C VAL A 53 9.46 5.07 7.43
N GLU A 54 10.52 5.66 6.91
CA GLU A 54 11.78 5.85 7.63
C GLU A 54 11.64 7.04 8.58
N LEU A 55 11.94 6.84 9.86
CA LEU A 55 11.71 7.82 10.92
C LEU A 55 12.66 9.03 10.82
N ASP A 56 13.90 8.79 10.39
CA ASP A 56 14.93 9.84 10.32
C ASP A 56 14.71 10.79 9.14
N SER A 57 14.35 10.27 7.98
CA SER A 57 14.21 11.02 6.73
C SER A 57 12.76 11.37 6.39
N ASN A 58 11.79 10.73 7.06
CA ASN A 58 10.37 10.71 6.69
C ASN A 58 10.14 10.22 5.24
N ASN A 59 11.10 9.48 4.69
CA ASN A 59 10.98 8.89 3.36
C ASN A 59 9.95 7.75 3.40
N LYS A 60 9.18 7.61 2.33
CA LYS A 60 8.09 6.64 2.22
C LYS A 60 8.38 5.69 1.07
N LEU A 61 8.45 4.41 1.36
CA LEU A 61 8.62 3.35 0.37
C LEU A 61 7.37 2.48 0.32
N ILE A 62 6.92 2.14 -0.88
CA ILE A 62 5.80 1.22 -1.06
C ILE A 62 6.38 -0.19 -1.16
N LEU A 63 6.10 -1.03 -0.16
CA LEU A 63 6.58 -2.42 -0.14
C LEU A 63 5.73 -3.34 -1.01
N LYS A 64 4.41 -3.11 -1.02
CA LYS A 64 3.47 -3.92 -1.80
C LYS A 64 2.13 -3.22 -2.02
N SER A 65 1.47 -3.54 -3.13
CA SER A 65 0.08 -3.16 -3.41
C SER A 65 -0.78 -4.42 -3.53
N LEU A 66 -1.95 -4.43 -2.88
CA LEU A 66 -2.88 -5.55 -2.80
C LEU A 66 -4.30 -5.07 -3.11
N GLN A 67 -5.14 -5.93 -3.67
CA GLN A 67 -6.56 -5.63 -3.94
C GLN A 67 -7.49 -6.05 -2.79
N ASN A 68 -6.94 -6.63 -1.72
CA ASN A 68 -7.70 -7.18 -0.59
C ASN A 68 -7.20 -6.60 0.74
N LEU A 69 -8.11 -6.00 1.50
CA LEU A 69 -7.81 -5.35 2.79
C LEU A 69 -7.31 -6.34 3.85
N GLU A 70 -7.94 -7.50 3.95
CA GLU A 70 -7.59 -8.49 4.98
C GLU A 70 -6.20 -9.07 4.72
N GLN A 71 -5.86 -9.31 3.45
CA GLN A 71 -4.48 -9.68 3.08
C GLN A 71 -3.48 -8.57 3.41
N ALA A 72 -3.83 -7.30 3.18
CA ALA A 72 -2.97 -6.17 3.52
C ALA A 72 -2.75 -6.03 5.04
N LYS A 73 -3.80 -6.24 5.85
CA LYS A 73 -3.69 -6.24 7.32
C LYS A 73 -2.84 -7.40 7.85
N LEU A 74 -3.03 -8.61 7.31
CA LEU A 74 -2.23 -9.77 7.70
C LEU A 74 -0.75 -9.55 7.41
N MET A 75 -0.45 -9.04 6.21
CA MET A 75 0.94 -8.74 5.85
C MET A 75 1.51 -7.58 6.68
N LEU A 76 0.71 -6.56 7.01
CA LEU A 76 1.13 -5.51 7.93
C LEU A 76 1.51 -6.08 9.30
N ALA A 77 0.72 -7.00 9.86
CA ALA A 77 1.03 -7.63 11.14
C ALA A 77 2.36 -8.38 11.08
N THR A 78 2.60 -9.17 10.04
CA THR A 78 3.90 -9.84 9.84
C THR A 78 5.06 -8.87 9.75
N ILE A 79 4.89 -7.75 9.04
CA ILE A 79 5.93 -6.72 8.94
C ILE A 79 6.16 -6.04 10.31
N GLN A 80 5.12 -5.83 11.10
CA GLN A 80 5.23 -5.27 12.45
C GLN A 80 5.97 -6.21 13.40
N ASP A 81 5.72 -7.52 13.31
CA ASP A 81 6.46 -8.53 14.06
C ASP A 81 7.95 -8.52 13.64
N ASP A 82 8.21 -8.51 12.33
CA ASP A 82 9.57 -8.40 11.80
C ASP A 82 10.28 -7.10 12.24
N LEU A 83 9.57 -5.97 12.31
CA LEU A 83 10.15 -4.72 12.80
C LEU A 83 10.59 -4.84 14.28
N ALA A 84 9.82 -5.57 15.09
CA ALA A 84 10.08 -5.75 16.51
C ALA A 84 11.18 -6.81 16.78
N GLU A 85 11.33 -7.78 15.88
CA GLU A 85 12.25 -8.91 16.06
C GLU A 85 13.59 -8.72 15.33
N LEU A 86 13.57 -8.18 14.11
CA LEU A 86 14.75 -8.08 13.25
C LEU A 86 15.59 -6.84 13.55
N THR A 87 16.88 -6.95 13.32
CA THR A 87 17.77 -5.78 13.27
C THR A 87 17.51 -4.98 11.99
N LYS A 88 17.88 -3.69 11.99
CA LYS A 88 17.77 -2.84 10.80
C LYS A 88 18.33 -3.51 9.53
N ASN A 89 19.51 -4.11 9.64
CA ASN A 89 20.18 -4.73 8.50
C ASN A 89 19.41 -5.95 7.97
N GLU A 90 18.92 -6.82 8.85
CA GLU A 90 18.12 -8.00 8.44
C GLU A 90 16.79 -7.59 7.81
N PHE A 91 16.17 -6.54 8.33
CA PHE A 91 14.95 -5.98 7.75
C PHE A 91 15.21 -5.38 6.36
N ASP A 92 16.30 -4.61 6.20
CA ASP A 92 16.70 -4.01 4.92
C ASP A 92 16.95 -5.10 3.85
N LEU A 93 17.65 -6.18 4.19
CA LEU A 93 17.87 -7.32 3.28
C LEU A 93 16.54 -7.99 2.88
N LYS A 94 15.59 -8.12 3.81
CA LYS A 94 14.31 -8.83 3.58
C LYS A 94 13.31 -8.02 2.75
N TYR A 95 13.30 -6.69 2.90
CA TYR A 95 12.22 -5.85 2.36
C TYR A 95 12.68 -4.76 1.38
N LEU A 96 13.95 -4.33 1.43
CA LEU A 96 14.44 -3.20 0.63
C LEU A 96 15.35 -3.64 -0.51
N GLU A 97 16.16 -4.70 -0.35
CA GLU A 97 17.05 -5.15 -1.43
C GLU A 97 16.28 -5.70 -2.65
N GLU A 98 15.12 -6.35 -2.46
CA GLU A 98 14.32 -6.89 -3.57
C GLU A 98 13.51 -5.83 -4.35
N ASN A 99 13.49 -4.57 -3.90
CA ASN A 99 12.71 -3.48 -4.51
C ASN A 99 13.58 -2.47 -5.30
N THR A 100 14.83 -2.81 -5.59
CA THR A 100 15.77 -1.96 -6.35
C THR A 100 15.91 -2.46 -7.79
N ASP A 101 14.89 -2.22 -8.63
CA ASP A 101 14.97 -2.39 -10.11
C ASP A 101 14.41 -1.14 -10.80
#